data_AF-X1CWU8-F1
#
_entry.id   AF-X1CWU8-F1
#
_cell.length_a   1.000
_cell.length_b   1.000
_cell.length_c   1.000
_cell.angle_alpha   90.00
_cell.angle_beta   90.00
_cell.angle_gamma   90.00
#
_symmetry.space_group_name_H-M   'P 1'
#
loop_
_entity.id
_entity.type
_entity.pdbx_description
1 polymer ?
#
loop_
_entity_poly.entity_id
_entity_poly.type
_entity_poly.pdbx_seq_one_letter_code
_entity_poly.pdbx_strand_id
1 'polypeptide(L)'
;PLGTAVKIGTASIIAFVFAIMTHTSKRLRIASLALIALTIVGIIITASRGPFMGLGFTWLVAILICHKGVSKAWLPFITGAIAIGLVVSFTKLPEIATARVATVWKSGYHMKEAAYARTEMFVWAARRSTERPIIGHGTGAFAIDRGGQDIRAYPHNILLESLYEQGLVGAVIVSLFLWLIFRRWRQASRFVYLYELDIGTFQIVHIVGLLFLFLFTQAMKSGDVNDNRFMFFCAGLVIAVFV
;
A
#
# COMPACT_ATOMS: atom_id res chain seq x y z
N PRO A 1 12.59 8.42 -3.43
CA PRO A 1 12.09 8.49 -2.02
C PRO A 1 10.88 7.59 -1.74
N LEU A 2 9.79 7.72 -2.53
CA LEU A 2 8.57 6.94 -2.33
C LEU A 2 8.80 5.43 -2.50
N GLY A 3 9.42 5.00 -3.61
CA GLY A 3 9.71 3.58 -3.84
C GLY A 3 10.57 2.95 -2.74
N THR A 4 11.52 3.71 -2.16
CA THR A 4 12.30 3.27 -1.00
C THR A 4 11.41 3.06 0.23
N ALA A 5 10.52 4.00 0.53
CA ALA A 5 9.59 3.91 1.65
C ALA A 5 8.62 2.72 1.52
N VAL A 6 8.16 2.41 0.30
CA VAL A 6 7.33 1.23 0.02
C VAL A 6 8.10 -0.06 0.30
N LYS A 7 9.36 -0.18 -0.15
CA LYS A 7 10.23 -1.34 0.14
C LYS A 7 10.52 -1.50 1.64
N ILE A 8 10.69 -0.39 2.37
CA ILE A 8 10.83 -0.42 3.82
C ILE A 8 9.52 -0.90 4.47
N GLY A 9 8.37 -0.46 3.97
CA GLY A 9 7.06 -0.89 4.42
C GLY A 9 6.82 -2.39 4.26
N THR A 10 7.29 -3.02 3.17
CA THR A 10 7.16 -4.48 2.99
C THR A 10 7.93 -5.26 4.05
N ALA A 11 9.14 -4.82 4.42
CA ALA A 11 9.88 -5.44 5.52
C ALA A 11 9.16 -5.28 6.87
N SER A 12 8.54 -4.12 7.09
CA SER A 12 7.76 -3.82 8.28
C SER A 12 6.54 -4.73 8.44
N ILE A 13 5.87 -5.10 7.34
CA ILE A 13 4.72 -6.02 7.37
C ILE A 13 5.13 -7.43 7.76
N ILE A 14 6.22 -7.94 7.19
CA ILE A 14 6.74 -9.27 7.52
C ILE A 14 7.08 -9.32 9.02
N ALA A 15 7.83 -8.32 9.50
CA ALA A 15 8.17 -8.20 10.91
C ALA A 15 6.93 -8.09 11.81
N PHE A 16 5.91 -7.34 11.37
CA PHE A 16 4.67 -7.18 12.12
C PHE A 16 3.93 -8.51 12.34
N VAL A 17 3.83 -9.36 11.33
CA VAL A 17 3.19 -10.68 11.49
C VAL A 17 3.93 -11.52 12.53
N PHE A 18 5.25 -11.58 12.47
CA PHE A 18 6.04 -12.29 13.48
C PHE A 18 5.89 -11.66 14.88
N ALA A 19 5.81 -10.33 14.97
CA ALA A 19 5.69 -9.64 16.25
C ALA A 19 4.37 -9.97 16.98
N ILE A 20 3.25 -9.99 16.25
CA ILE A 20 1.91 -10.15 16.85
C ILE A 20 1.55 -11.61 17.17
N MET A 21 2.16 -12.57 16.47
CA MET A 21 1.77 -13.97 16.58
C MET A 21 2.27 -14.64 17.87
N THR A 22 1.39 -15.38 18.55
CA THR A 22 1.64 -16.03 19.86
C THR A 22 2.80 -17.03 19.82
N HIS A 23 2.91 -17.79 18.74
CA HIS A 23 3.87 -18.88 18.57
C HIS A 23 5.27 -18.41 18.13
N THR A 24 5.47 -17.13 17.85
CA THR A 24 6.79 -16.59 17.53
C THR A 24 7.70 -16.66 18.76
N SER A 25 8.92 -17.17 18.59
CA SER A 25 9.92 -17.23 19.66
C SER A 25 10.22 -15.82 20.21
N LYS A 26 10.53 -15.71 21.51
CA LYS A 26 10.81 -14.42 22.16
C LYS A 26 11.94 -13.64 21.44
N ARG A 27 13.00 -14.34 21.01
CA ARG A 27 14.14 -13.75 20.27
C ARG A 27 13.68 -13.15 18.95
N LEU A 28 12.93 -13.90 18.14
CA LEU A 28 12.44 -13.44 16.85
C LEU A 28 11.42 -12.31 17.01
N ARG A 29 10.57 -12.35 18.05
CA ARG A 29 9.63 -11.26 18.36
C ARG A 29 10.37 -9.96 18.69
N ILE A 30 11.40 -10.00 19.53
CA ILE A 30 12.22 -8.81 19.86
C ILE A 30 12.92 -8.28 18.60
N ALA A 31 13.53 -9.17 17.80
CA ALA A 31 14.17 -8.78 16.54
C ALA A 31 13.15 -8.13 15.58
N SER A 32 11.93 -8.67 15.51
CA SER A 32 10.84 -8.11 14.69
C SER A 32 10.40 -6.74 15.17
N LEU A 33 10.28 -6.52 16.49
CA LEU A 33 9.96 -5.20 17.05
C LEU A 33 11.06 -4.18 16.78
N ALA A 34 12.34 -4.57 16.91
CA ALA A 34 13.47 -3.72 16.57
C ALA A 34 13.45 -3.35 15.07
N LEU A 35 13.15 -4.31 14.19
CA LEU A 35 13.01 -4.08 12.76
C LEU A 35 11.81 -3.18 12.43
N ILE A 36 10.67 -3.33 13.13
CA ILE A 36 9.52 -2.42 13.01
C ILE A 36 9.92 -0.99 13.40
N ALA A 37 10.60 -0.81 14.53
CA ALA A 37 11.06 0.51 14.95
C ALA A 37 12.00 1.13 13.90
N LEU A 38 12.97 0.36 13.40
CA LEU A 38 13.91 0.80 12.36
C LEU A 38 13.19 1.17 11.05
N THR A 39 12.22 0.37 10.62
CA THR A 39 11.45 0.61 9.38
C THR A 39 10.52 1.82 9.52
N ILE A 40 9.91 2.05 10.69
CA ILE A 40 9.15 3.27 10.97
C ILE A 40 10.06 4.50 10.84
N VAL A 41 11.22 4.48 11.48
CA VAL A 41 12.20 5.59 11.39
C VAL A 41 12.62 5.81 9.93
N GLY A 42 12.91 4.74 9.19
CA GLY A 42 13.23 4.81 7.76
C GLY A 42 12.11 5.46 6.93
N ILE A 43 10.85 5.10 7.16
CA ILE A 43 9.70 5.72 6.49
C ILE A 43 9.56 7.20 6.87
N ILE A 44 9.74 7.56 8.14
CA ILE A 44 9.69 8.97 8.60
C ILE A 44 10.77 9.80 7.89
N ILE A 45 12.01 9.29 7.81
CA ILE A 45 13.12 9.96 7.12
C ILE A 45 12.80 10.17 5.63
N THR A 46 12.06 9.25 4.99
CA THR A 46 11.64 9.45 3.59
C THR A 46 10.61 10.59 3.40
N ALA A 47 10.02 11.09 4.48
CA ALA A 47 8.92 12.05 4.50
C ALA A 47 7.69 11.62 3.68
N SER A 48 7.51 10.30 3.46
CA SER A 48 6.43 9.77 2.64
C SER A 48 5.23 9.34 3.49
N ARG A 49 4.16 10.17 3.47
CA ARG A 49 2.91 9.91 4.22
C ARG A 49 2.12 8.70 3.69
N GLY A 50 2.17 8.45 2.38
CA GLY A 50 1.39 7.39 1.72
C GLY A 50 1.69 5.98 2.25
N PRO A 51 2.97 5.54 2.23
CA PRO A 51 3.42 4.28 2.82
C PRO A 51 3.15 4.20 4.31
N PHE A 52 3.32 5.29 5.05
CA PHE A 52 3.04 5.31 6.49
C PHE A 52 1.56 5.00 6.80
N MET A 53 0.63 5.69 6.12
CA MET A 53 -0.80 5.44 6.28
C MET A 53 -1.22 4.05 5.78
N GLY A 54 -0.65 3.60 4.66
CA GLY A 54 -0.92 2.24 4.13
C GLY A 54 -0.45 1.15 5.07
N LEU A 55 0.70 1.35 5.74
CA LEU A 55 1.22 0.44 6.75
C LEU A 55 0.29 0.36 7.96
N GLY A 56 -0.12 1.50 8.51
CA GLY A 56 -1.05 1.54 9.64
C GLY A 56 -2.39 0.87 9.32
N PHE A 57 -2.95 1.11 8.14
CA PHE A 57 -4.15 0.41 7.67
C PHE A 57 -3.94 -1.10 7.56
N THR A 58 -2.83 -1.54 6.98
CA THR A 58 -2.51 -2.96 6.80
C THR A 58 -2.34 -3.67 8.15
N TRP A 59 -1.69 -3.02 9.12
CA TRP A 59 -1.55 -3.54 10.48
C TRP A 59 -2.87 -3.68 11.21
N LEU A 60 -3.77 -2.70 11.05
CA LEU A 60 -5.12 -2.80 11.61
C LEU A 60 -5.85 -4.01 11.03
N VAL A 61 -5.80 -4.20 9.71
CA VAL A 61 -6.40 -5.37 9.05
C VAL A 61 -5.75 -6.68 9.52
N ALA A 62 -4.43 -6.70 9.69
CA ALA A 62 -3.72 -7.86 10.21
C ALA A 62 -4.20 -8.26 11.62
N ILE A 63 -4.40 -7.30 12.52
CA ILE A 63 -4.93 -7.58 13.86
C ILE A 63 -6.32 -8.22 13.79
N LEU A 64 -7.21 -7.71 12.93
CA LEU A 64 -8.58 -8.21 12.79
C LEU A 64 -8.61 -9.62 12.21
N ILE A 65 -7.80 -9.90 11.18
CA ILE A 65 -7.79 -11.19 10.48
C ILE A 65 -7.01 -12.24 11.26
N CYS A 66 -5.92 -11.87 11.94
CA CYS A 66 -5.08 -12.79 12.71
C CYS A 66 -5.54 -13.01 14.16
N HIS A 67 -6.74 -12.54 14.54
CA HIS A 67 -7.18 -12.43 15.95
C HIS A 67 -7.01 -13.68 16.82
N LYS A 68 -7.14 -14.91 16.29
CA LYS A 68 -6.95 -16.13 17.10
C LYS A 68 -5.49 -16.43 17.41
N GLY A 69 -4.57 -15.98 16.56
CA GLY A 69 -3.13 -16.15 16.71
C GLY A 69 -2.43 -14.94 17.33
N VAL A 70 -3.15 -13.87 17.67
CA VAL A 70 -2.58 -12.61 18.16
C VAL A 70 -2.49 -12.60 19.69
N SER A 71 -1.32 -12.24 20.21
CA SER A 71 -1.17 -11.99 21.64
C SER A 71 -1.85 -10.68 22.05
N LYS A 72 -2.91 -10.77 22.86
CA LYS A 72 -3.72 -9.61 23.27
C LYS A 72 -2.93 -8.55 24.06
N ALA A 73 -1.80 -8.93 24.67
CA ALA A 73 -0.92 -8.03 25.41
C ALA A 73 -0.33 -6.88 24.55
N TRP A 74 -0.32 -7.04 23.22
CA TRP A 74 0.34 -6.10 22.30
C TRP A 74 -0.61 -5.13 21.60
N LEU A 75 -1.92 -5.37 21.67
CA LEU A 75 -2.95 -4.48 21.11
C LEU A 75 -2.77 -3.02 21.56
N PRO A 76 -2.56 -2.71 22.86
CA PRO A 76 -2.42 -1.32 23.33
C PRO A 76 -1.18 -0.61 22.76
N PHE A 77 -0.07 -1.35 22.62
CA PHE A 77 1.19 -0.81 22.10
C PHE A 77 1.11 -0.54 20.61
N ILE A 78 0.44 -1.41 19.85
CA ILE A 78 0.23 -1.22 18.41
C ILE A 78 -0.74 -0.05 18.18
N THR A 79 -1.83 0.03 18.93
CA THR A 79 -2.74 1.18 18.85
C THR A 79 -2.04 2.48 19.24
N GLY A 80 -1.17 2.45 20.26
CA GLY A 80 -0.34 3.58 20.66
C GLY A 80 0.64 3.99 19.56
N ALA A 81 1.33 3.04 18.93
CA ALA A 81 2.27 3.31 17.83
C ALA A 81 1.56 3.87 16.60
N ILE A 82 0.38 3.35 16.24
CA ILE A 82 -0.45 3.88 15.16
C ILE A 82 -0.91 5.30 15.50
N ALA A 83 -1.41 5.53 16.72
CA ALA A 83 -1.87 6.84 17.17
C ALA A 83 -0.73 7.87 17.17
N ILE A 84 0.43 7.54 17.75
CA ILE A 84 1.64 8.38 17.72
C ILE A 84 2.08 8.63 16.28
N GLY A 85 2.05 7.60 15.45
CA GLY A 85 2.33 7.69 14.02
C GLY A 85 1.46 8.70 13.28
N LEU A 86 0.14 8.63 13.52
CA LEU A 86 -0.82 9.57 12.96
C LEU A 86 -0.55 10.98 13.50
N VAL A 87 -0.43 11.14 14.82
CA VAL A 87 -0.13 12.43 15.44
C VAL A 87 1.16 13.03 14.87
N VAL A 88 2.26 12.29 14.80
CA VAL A 88 3.54 12.75 14.22
C VAL A 88 3.39 13.10 12.74
N SER A 89 2.64 12.31 11.97
CA SER A 89 2.37 12.59 10.55
C SER A 89 1.60 13.89 10.33
N PHE A 90 0.79 14.31 11.31
CA PHE A 90 -0.01 15.54 11.24
C PHE A 90 0.60 16.74 12.01
N THR A 91 1.48 16.51 12.99
CA THR A 91 1.99 17.56 13.90
C THR A 91 3.49 17.82 13.80
N LYS A 92 4.30 16.82 13.41
CA LYS A 92 5.76 16.87 13.46
C LYS A 92 6.43 16.22 12.24
N LEU A 93 5.89 16.44 11.04
CA LEU A 93 6.73 16.25 9.87
C LEU A 93 7.85 17.28 9.94
N PRO A 94 9.12 16.82 10.00
CA PRO A 94 10.20 17.56 10.63
C PRO A 94 10.55 18.84 9.86
N GLU A 95 11.25 19.73 10.54
CA GLU A 95 11.97 20.86 9.93
C GLU A 95 12.88 20.42 8.75
N ILE A 96 13.21 19.14 8.62
CA ILE A 96 13.88 18.53 7.46
C ILE A 96 12.98 18.50 6.21
N ALA A 97 11.67 18.28 6.38
CA ALA A 97 10.69 18.57 5.35
C ALA A 97 10.61 20.08 5.11
N THR A 98 10.76 20.92 6.15
CA THR A 98 10.84 22.38 5.94
C THR A 98 12.11 22.82 5.21
N ALA A 99 13.23 22.09 5.26
CA ALA A 99 14.45 22.39 4.51
C ALA A 99 14.34 21.98 3.03
N ARG A 100 13.66 20.86 2.76
CA ARG A 100 13.26 20.44 1.40
C ARG A 100 12.18 21.36 0.82
N VAL A 101 11.31 21.86 1.69
CA VAL A 101 10.35 22.92 1.39
C VAL A 101 11.05 24.24 1.24
N ALA A 102 12.11 24.58 1.98
CA ALA A 102 12.86 25.82 1.86
C ALA A 102 13.68 25.89 0.56
N THR A 103 14.18 24.74 0.08
CA THR A 103 14.73 24.62 -1.27
C THR A 103 13.67 24.76 -2.36
N VAL A 104 12.45 24.26 -2.12
CA VAL A 104 11.28 24.46 -3.00
C VAL A 104 10.62 25.85 -2.82
N TRP A 105 10.88 26.53 -1.71
CA TRP A 105 10.33 27.84 -1.33
C TRP A 105 11.20 28.96 -1.89
N LYS A 106 12.52 28.73 -2.01
CA LYS A 106 13.37 29.52 -2.90
C LYS A 106 12.94 29.43 -4.37
N SER A 107 12.18 28.39 -4.76
CA SER A 107 11.48 28.28 -6.05
C SER A 107 9.95 28.52 -5.97
N GLY A 108 9.48 29.19 -4.92
CA GLY A 108 8.26 29.99 -4.89
C GLY A 108 6.86 29.35 -5.02
N TYR A 109 6.67 28.12 -5.50
CA TYR A 109 5.33 27.75 -6.05
C TYR A 109 4.65 26.43 -5.57
N HIS A 110 5.34 25.38 -5.09
CA HIS A 110 4.83 24.01 -5.37
C HIS A 110 4.23 23.12 -4.25
N MET A 111 4.08 23.51 -2.97
CA MET A 111 3.62 22.53 -1.95
C MET A 111 2.09 22.37 -1.80
N LYS A 112 1.30 23.46 -1.91
CA LYS A 112 -0.17 23.34 -2.02
C LYS A 112 -0.57 22.71 -3.36
N GLU A 113 0.22 22.96 -4.40
CA GLU A 113 0.02 22.40 -5.74
C GLU A 113 0.23 20.88 -5.80
N ALA A 114 1.14 20.26 -5.06
CA ALA A 114 1.35 18.80 -5.21
C ALA A 114 0.12 17.96 -4.79
N ALA A 115 -0.59 18.35 -3.73
CA ALA A 115 -1.84 17.70 -3.33
C ALA A 115 -2.99 18.11 -4.26
N TYR A 116 -3.03 19.38 -4.67
CA TYR A 116 -4.04 19.90 -5.61
C TYR A 116 -3.91 19.26 -7.00
N ALA A 117 -2.69 19.09 -7.50
CA ALA A 117 -2.35 18.47 -8.78
C ALA A 117 -2.77 17.01 -8.83
N ARG A 118 -2.67 16.25 -7.74
CA ARG A 118 -3.22 14.89 -7.68
C ARG A 118 -4.73 14.90 -7.75
N THR A 119 -5.40 15.74 -6.97
CA THR A 119 -6.86 15.88 -7.02
C THR A 119 -7.33 16.30 -8.41
N GLU A 120 -6.60 17.20 -9.05
CA GLU A 120 -6.87 17.67 -10.40
C GLU A 120 -6.65 16.55 -11.43
N MET A 121 -5.60 15.73 -11.31
CA MET A 121 -5.41 14.51 -12.11
C MET A 121 -6.55 13.52 -11.96
N PHE A 122 -7.00 13.28 -10.73
CA PHE A 122 -8.14 12.42 -10.45
C PHE A 122 -9.43 12.94 -11.10
N VAL A 123 -9.77 14.20 -10.86
CA VAL A 123 -10.99 14.81 -11.38
C VAL A 123 -10.97 14.86 -12.91
N TRP A 124 -9.81 15.19 -13.48
CA TRP A 124 -9.63 15.24 -14.92
C TRP A 124 -9.82 13.85 -15.54
N ALA A 125 -9.15 12.81 -15.02
CA ALA A 125 -9.30 11.45 -15.53
C ALA A 125 -10.74 10.97 -15.40
N ALA A 126 -11.39 11.19 -14.24
CA ALA A 126 -12.76 10.77 -14.01
C ALA A 126 -13.75 11.42 -14.97
N ARG A 127 -13.62 12.73 -15.23
CA ARG A 127 -14.47 13.44 -16.18
C ARG A 127 -14.25 12.95 -17.61
N ARG A 128 -12.99 12.87 -18.04
CA ARG A 128 -12.63 12.49 -19.41
C ARG A 128 -12.85 11.01 -19.74
N SER A 129 -12.93 10.15 -18.73
CA SER A 129 -13.31 8.74 -18.91
C SER A 129 -14.71 8.59 -19.53
N THR A 130 -15.60 9.59 -19.36
CA THR A 130 -16.96 9.55 -19.95
C THR A 130 -16.98 9.77 -21.46
N GLU A 131 -15.90 10.31 -22.05
CA GLU A 131 -15.81 10.55 -23.50
C GLU A 131 -15.59 9.25 -24.28
N ARG A 132 -14.93 8.26 -23.66
CA ARG A 132 -14.66 6.92 -24.24
C ARG A 132 -14.90 5.82 -23.22
N PRO A 133 -16.15 5.62 -22.76
CA PRO A 133 -16.42 4.87 -21.54
C PRO A 133 -16.21 3.35 -21.67
N ILE A 134 -16.25 2.78 -22.88
CA ILE A 134 -16.19 1.32 -23.05
C ILE A 134 -14.74 0.84 -23.19
N ILE A 135 -14.01 1.36 -24.18
CA ILE A 135 -12.65 0.91 -24.56
C ILE A 135 -11.56 1.88 -24.07
N GLY A 136 -11.92 3.08 -23.60
CA GLY A 136 -10.97 4.06 -23.08
C GLY A 136 -10.22 4.82 -24.17
N HIS A 137 -9.17 5.54 -23.73
CA HIS A 137 -8.35 6.40 -24.58
C HIS A 137 -7.12 5.71 -25.17
N GLY A 138 -6.81 4.49 -24.73
CA GLY A 138 -5.63 3.71 -25.10
C GLY A 138 -4.59 3.65 -23.97
N THR A 139 -3.78 2.59 -23.95
CA THR A 139 -2.71 2.40 -22.96
C THR A 139 -1.69 3.52 -23.03
N GLY A 140 -1.36 4.13 -21.88
CA GLY A 140 -0.44 5.25 -21.78
C GLY A 140 -1.01 6.60 -22.27
N ALA A 141 -2.27 6.66 -22.71
CA ALA A 141 -2.85 7.87 -23.27
C ALA A 141 -2.95 9.02 -22.26
N PHE A 142 -3.02 8.71 -20.96
CA PHE A 142 -3.22 9.74 -19.93
C PHE A 142 -2.17 10.85 -19.97
N ALA A 143 -0.89 10.50 -20.14
CA ALA A 143 0.19 11.47 -20.16
C ALA A 143 0.13 12.39 -21.39
N ILE A 144 -0.17 11.81 -22.55
CA ILE A 144 -0.26 12.52 -23.82
C ILE A 144 -1.48 13.44 -23.82
N ASP A 145 -2.65 12.93 -23.41
CA ASP A 145 -3.90 13.69 -23.46
C ASP A 145 -3.94 14.84 -22.44
N ARG A 146 -3.30 14.65 -21.28
CA ARG A 146 -3.26 15.68 -20.23
C ARG A 146 -2.09 16.66 -20.41
N GLY A 147 -0.90 16.13 -20.75
CA GLY A 147 0.36 16.89 -20.75
C GLY A 147 0.91 17.23 -22.12
N GLY A 148 0.32 16.69 -23.20
CA GLY A 148 0.80 16.87 -24.58
C GLY A 148 2.12 16.17 -24.86
N GLN A 149 2.61 15.34 -23.95
CA GLN A 149 3.93 14.71 -24.03
C GLN A 149 3.85 13.25 -23.57
N ASP A 150 4.56 12.38 -24.27
CA ASP A 150 4.76 10.99 -23.87
C ASP A 150 5.83 10.92 -22.77
N ILE A 151 5.44 11.36 -21.58
CA ILE A 151 6.25 11.31 -20.36
C ILE A 151 5.50 10.51 -19.30
N ARG A 152 6.21 10.08 -18.26
CA ARG A 152 5.58 9.35 -17.16
C ARG A 152 4.62 10.25 -16.37
N ALA A 153 3.33 10.11 -16.61
CA ALA A 153 2.24 10.72 -15.85
C ALA A 153 1.05 9.76 -15.77
N TYR A 154 0.35 9.75 -14.64
CA TYR A 154 -0.78 8.85 -14.39
C TYR A 154 -1.71 9.47 -13.32
N PRO A 155 -3.00 9.09 -13.26
CA PRO A 155 -3.96 9.69 -12.33
C PRO A 155 -3.77 9.23 -10.87
N HIS A 156 -2.63 8.64 -10.53
CA HIS A 156 -2.26 8.20 -9.17
C HIS A 156 -3.24 7.21 -8.53
N ASN A 157 -3.96 6.40 -9.32
CA ASN A 157 -4.84 5.35 -8.85
C ASN A 157 -5.06 4.31 -9.94
N ILE A 158 -4.66 3.07 -9.68
CA ILE A 158 -4.70 1.98 -10.65
C ILE A 158 -6.09 1.71 -11.25
N LEU A 159 -7.17 1.89 -10.47
CA LEU A 159 -8.54 1.70 -10.98
C LEU A 159 -8.94 2.83 -11.91
N LEU A 160 -8.57 4.07 -11.57
CA LEU A 160 -8.88 5.24 -12.38
C LEU A 160 -8.04 5.30 -13.65
N GLU A 161 -6.78 4.88 -13.57
CA GLU A 161 -5.91 4.69 -14.74
C GLU A 161 -6.48 3.64 -15.68
N SER A 162 -6.91 2.49 -15.13
CA SER A 162 -7.56 1.44 -15.93
C SER A 162 -8.87 1.91 -16.56
N LEU A 163 -9.67 2.69 -15.83
CA LEU A 163 -10.91 3.26 -16.35
C LEU A 163 -10.65 4.28 -17.46
N TYR A 164 -9.65 5.14 -17.30
CA TYR A 164 -9.32 6.17 -18.30
C TYR A 164 -8.74 5.55 -19.58
N GLU A 165 -7.73 4.69 -19.43
CA GLU A 165 -6.97 4.16 -20.56
C GLU A 165 -7.69 3.02 -21.28
N GLN A 166 -8.36 2.15 -20.54
CA GLN A 166 -8.98 0.93 -21.08
C GLN A 166 -10.51 0.91 -20.96
N GLY A 167 -11.10 2.01 -20.46
CA GLY A 167 -12.54 2.12 -20.27
C GLY A 167 -13.08 1.17 -19.20
N LEU A 168 -14.38 0.95 -19.26
CA LEU A 168 -15.09 0.05 -18.37
C LEU A 168 -14.57 -1.39 -18.51
N VAL A 169 -14.12 -1.81 -19.69
CA VAL A 169 -13.58 -3.15 -19.91
C VAL A 169 -12.35 -3.38 -19.03
N GLY A 170 -11.35 -2.50 -19.07
CA GLY A 170 -10.17 -2.66 -18.21
C GLY A 170 -10.47 -2.47 -16.74
N ALA A 171 -11.36 -1.52 -16.38
CA ALA A 171 -11.78 -1.34 -14.99
C ALA A 171 -12.46 -2.60 -14.42
N VAL A 172 -13.30 -3.28 -15.20
CA VAL A 172 -13.93 -4.55 -14.83
C VAL A 172 -12.89 -5.66 -14.69
N ILE A 173 -11.96 -5.80 -15.65
CA ILE A 173 -10.91 -6.81 -15.59
C ILE A 173 -10.05 -6.65 -14.33
N VAL A 174 -9.59 -5.43 -14.04
CA VAL A 174 -8.79 -5.15 -12.83
C VAL A 174 -9.61 -5.39 -11.57
N SER A 175 -10.89 -5.00 -11.55
CA SER A 175 -11.77 -5.24 -10.39
C SER A 175 -12.00 -6.73 -10.14
N LEU A 176 -12.24 -7.52 -11.20
CA LEU A 176 -12.38 -8.98 -11.11
C LEU A 176 -11.08 -9.64 -10.64
N PHE A 177 -9.94 -9.19 -11.18
CA PHE A 177 -8.62 -9.64 -10.73
C PHE A 177 -8.45 -9.40 -9.22
N LEU A 178 -8.66 -8.17 -8.75
CA LEU A 178 -8.56 -7.84 -7.32
C LEU A 178 -9.52 -8.67 -6.47
N TRP A 179 -10.77 -8.82 -6.91
CA TRP A 179 -11.77 -9.66 -6.24
C TRP A 179 -11.30 -11.11 -6.11
N LEU A 180 -10.73 -11.70 -7.16
CA LEU A 180 -10.19 -13.05 -7.12
C LEU A 180 -9.06 -13.17 -6.09
N ILE A 181 -8.13 -12.22 -6.04
CA ILE A 181 -7.04 -12.23 -5.05
C ILE A 181 -7.58 -12.17 -3.62
N PHE A 182 -8.49 -11.24 -3.32
CA PHE A 182 -9.08 -11.12 -1.99
C PHE A 182 -9.93 -12.33 -1.60
N ARG A 183 -10.72 -12.87 -2.55
CA ARG A 183 -11.49 -14.10 -2.35
C ARG A 183 -10.55 -15.26 -2.04
N ARG A 184 -9.45 -15.39 -2.77
CA ARG A 184 -8.48 -16.47 -2.60
C ARG A 184 -7.77 -16.37 -1.26
N TRP A 185 -7.31 -15.17 -0.88
CA TRP A 185 -6.74 -14.93 0.45
C TRP A 185 -7.74 -15.23 1.57
N ARG A 186 -9.02 -14.87 1.42
CA ARG A 186 -10.05 -15.21 2.42
C ARG A 186 -10.26 -16.72 2.54
N GLN A 187 -10.34 -17.43 1.43
CA GLN A 187 -10.48 -18.90 1.43
C GLN A 187 -9.29 -19.57 2.10
N ALA A 188 -8.09 -19.13 1.72
CA ALA A 188 -6.82 -19.49 2.30
C ALA A 188 -6.77 -19.33 3.82
N SER A 189 -7.03 -18.12 4.33
CA SER A 189 -7.07 -17.85 5.77
C SER A 189 -8.07 -18.76 6.48
N ARG A 190 -9.28 -18.93 5.91
CA ARG A 190 -10.29 -19.84 6.49
C ARG A 190 -9.81 -21.29 6.52
N PHE A 191 -9.15 -21.78 5.47
CA PHE A 191 -8.64 -23.13 5.39
C PHE A 191 -7.63 -23.41 6.50
N VAL A 192 -6.61 -22.55 6.64
CA VAL A 192 -5.61 -22.67 7.71
C VAL A 192 -6.27 -22.67 9.10
N TYR A 193 -7.28 -21.83 9.31
CA TYR A 193 -8.01 -21.77 10.58
C TYR A 193 -8.88 -23.00 10.85
N LEU A 194 -9.54 -23.56 9.83
CA LEU A 194 -10.48 -24.67 9.99
C LEU A 194 -9.77 -26.02 10.17
N TYR A 195 -8.63 -26.19 9.52
CA TYR A 195 -7.84 -27.43 9.56
C TYR A 195 -6.65 -27.37 10.51
N GLU A 196 -6.54 -26.29 11.31
CA GLU A 196 -5.49 -26.11 12.33
C GLU A 196 -4.09 -26.42 11.80
N LEU A 197 -3.80 -25.95 10.58
CA LEU A 197 -2.50 -26.17 9.94
C LEU A 197 -1.36 -25.58 10.77
N ASP A 198 -0.14 -26.01 10.45
CA ASP A 198 1.05 -25.55 11.15
C ASP A 198 1.20 -24.02 11.12
N ILE A 199 1.88 -23.52 12.14
CA ILE A 199 2.10 -22.09 12.36
C ILE A 199 2.85 -21.43 11.19
N GLY A 200 3.75 -22.16 10.54
CA GLY A 200 4.51 -21.66 9.40
C GLY A 200 3.59 -21.39 8.20
N THR A 201 2.72 -22.36 7.89
CA THR A 201 1.68 -22.17 6.87
C THR A 201 0.77 -21.00 7.22
N PHE A 202 0.33 -20.89 8.48
CA PHE A 202 -0.46 -19.73 8.92
C PHE A 202 0.25 -18.40 8.67
N GLN A 203 1.53 -18.31 9.02
CA GLN A 203 2.34 -17.10 8.84
C GLN A 203 2.46 -16.73 7.36
N ILE A 204 2.84 -17.68 6.51
CA ILE A 204 3.06 -17.44 5.07
C ILE A 204 1.79 -16.88 4.42
N VAL A 205 0.64 -17.49 4.71
CA VAL A 205 -0.65 -17.12 4.12
C VAL A 205 -1.02 -15.68 4.45
N HIS A 206 -0.85 -15.28 5.72
CA HIS A 206 -1.16 -13.91 6.14
C HIS A 206 -0.09 -12.91 5.70
N ILE A 207 1.20 -13.27 5.70
CA ILE A 207 2.27 -12.41 5.19
C ILE A 207 2.02 -12.06 3.73
N VAL A 208 1.79 -13.05 2.87
CA VAL A 208 1.60 -12.83 1.43
C VAL A 208 0.35 -12.00 1.16
N GLY A 209 -0.77 -12.29 1.83
CA GLY A 209 -2.00 -11.51 1.70
C GLY A 209 -1.88 -10.07 2.21
N LEU A 210 -1.19 -9.84 3.33
CA LEU A 210 -0.95 -8.50 3.88
C LEU A 210 0.04 -7.69 3.05
N LEU A 211 1.07 -8.33 2.47
CA LEU A 211 1.97 -7.70 1.52
C LEU A 211 1.21 -7.24 0.28
N PHE A 212 0.36 -8.10 -0.29
CA PHE A 212 -0.52 -7.71 -1.39
C PHE A 212 -1.42 -6.53 -1.01
N LEU A 213 -2.09 -6.60 0.15
CA LEU A 213 -2.97 -5.53 0.63
C LEU A 213 -2.22 -4.19 0.75
N PHE A 214 -1.03 -4.19 1.35
CA PHE A 214 -0.23 -2.98 1.47
C PHE A 214 0.17 -2.43 0.10
N LEU A 215 0.72 -3.26 -0.78
CA LEU A 215 1.14 -2.83 -2.11
C LEU A 215 -0.04 -2.33 -2.94
N PHE A 216 -1.21 -2.96 -2.81
CA PHE A 216 -2.45 -2.46 -3.39
C PHE A 216 -2.82 -1.07 -2.85
N THR A 217 -2.72 -0.84 -1.52
CA THR A 217 -2.96 0.51 -0.97
C THR A 217 -1.98 1.56 -1.49
N GLN A 218 -0.77 1.15 -1.90
CA GLN A 218 0.19 2.03 -2.57
C GLN A 218 -0.20 2.27 -4.02
N ALA A 219 -0.60 1.23 -4.76
CA ALA A 219 -1.07 1.30 -6.15
C ALA A 219 -2.32 2.20 -6.31
N MET A 220 -3.15 2.29 -5.27
CA MET A 220 -4.30 3.20 -5.21
C MET A 220 -3.92 4.68 -5.07
N LYS A 221 -2.64 4.99 -4.78
CA LYS A 221 -2.13 6.34 -4.54
C LYS A 221 -0.97 6.73 -5.46
N SER A 222 -0.24 5.77 -6.00
CA SER A 222 0.98 6.01 -6.76
C SER A 222 1.42 4.78 -7.56
N GLY A 223 2.21 5.05 -8.59
CA GLY A 223 2.71 4.06 -9.53
C GLY A 223 1.71 3.82 -10.64
N ASP A 224 2.23 3.78 -11.86
CA ASP A 224 1.49 3.24 -13.00
C ASP A 224 1.39 1.70 -12.89
N VAL A 225 0.73 1.06 -13.84
CA VAL A 225 0.64 -0.41 -13.88
C VAL A 225 2.02 -1.08 -13.83
N ASN A 226 3.04 -0.54 -14.49
CA ASN A 226 4.38 -1.13 -14.56
C ASN A 226 5.18 -1.00 -13.24
N ASP A 227 5.01 0.11 -12.54
CA ASP A 227 5.61 0.35 -11.22
C ASP A 227 5.09 -0.65 -10.18
N ASN A 228 3.84 -1.08 -10.33
CA ASN A 228 3.14 -1.97 -9.41
C ASN A 228 3.50 -3.46 -9.61
N ARG A 229 4.59 -3.78 -10.31
CA ARG A 229 5.08 -5.17 -10.53
C ARG A 229 5.17 -6.02 -9.26
N PHE A 230 5.57 -5.43 -8.13
CA PHE A 230 5.65 -6.16 -6.85
C PHE A 230 4.26 -6.51 -6.31
N MET A 231 3.25 -5.67 -6.56
CA MET A 231 1.86 -5.97 -6.22
C MET A 231 1.37 -7.19 -7.02
N PHE A 232 1.61 -7.21 -8.33
CA PHE A 232 1.26 -8.34 -9.19
C PHE A 232 2.02 -9.63 -8.83
N PHE A 233 3.30 -9.51 -8.46
CA PHE A 233 4.07 -10.63 -7.94
C PHE A 233 3.43 -11.20 -6.65
N CYS A 234 3.11 -10.35 -5.68
CA CYS A 234 2.43 -10.79 -4.46
C CYS A 234 1.03 -11.36 -4.73
N ALA A 235 0.30 -10.83 -5.71
CA ALA A 235 -0.98 -11.39 -6.14
C ALA A 235 -0.83 -12.82 -6.67
N GLY A 236 0.20 -13.08 -7.49
CA GLY A 236 0.57 -14.42 -7.94
C GLY A 236 0.86 -15.36 -6.78
N LEU A 237 1.61 -14.90 -5.77
CA LEU A 237 1.86 -15.69 -4.55
C LEU A 237 0.57 -16.00 -3.78
N VAL A 238 -0.35 -15.04 -3.62
CA VAL A 238 -1.65 -15.29 -2.96
C VAL A 238 -2.42 -16.42 -3.65
N ILE A 239 -2.39 -16.45 -4.99
CA ILE A 239 -3.03 -17.51 -5.77
C ILE A 239 -2.31 -18.84 -5.59
N ALA A 240 -0.98 -18.84 -5.68
CA ALA A 240 -0.14 -20.03 -5.69
C ALA A 240 -0.05 -20.76 -4.36
N VAL A 241 -0.11 -20.05 -3.23
CA VAL A 241 0.04 -20.65 -1.88
C VAL A 241 -1.06 -21.69 -1.56
N PHE A 242 -2.06 -21.88 -2.44
CA PHE A 242 -3.15 -22.84 -2.24
C PHE A 242 -3.52 -23.69 -3.47
N VAL A 243 -2.68 -23.74 -4.50
CA VAL A 243 -2.78 -24.80 -5.54
C VAL A 243 -2.19 -26.08 -4.96
#